data_AF-A0A1S1QPZ3-F1
#
_entry.id   AF-A0A1S1QPZ3-F1
#
_cell.length_a   1.000
_cell.length_b   1.000
_cell.length_c   1.000
_cell.angle_alpha   90.00
_cell.angle_beta   90.00
_cell.angle_gamma   90.00
#
_symmetry.space_group_name_H-M   'P 1'
#
loop_
_entity.id
_entity.type
_entity.pdbx_description
1 polymer ?
#
loop_
_entity_poly.entity_id
_entity_poly.type
_entity_poly.pdbx_seq_one_letter_code
_entity_poly.pdbx_strand_id
1 'polypeptide(L)'
;MPATSTSPPTASALAGGQPSPPTATPQAGTGPPGARYDEAVRFSYLDTCLRSSGGNQAYCTCTLQALESRYTQADYLRVNAAPDSPEARRIIKEIYAACRALRSAAPLPPGQHDA
;
A
#
# COMPACT_ATOMS: atom_id res chain seq x y z
N MET A 1 -18.79 -67.26 5.90
CA MET A 1 -18.03 -67.41 7.17
C MET A 1 -16.68 -67.99 6.77
N PRO A 2 -15.54 -67.35 7.08
CA PRO A 2 -15.09 -67.08 8.45
C PRO A 2 -14.81 -65.61 8.76
N ALA A 3 -14.85 -65.32 10.07
CA ALA A 3 -14.58 -64.05 10.72
C ALA A 3 -13.26 -64.16 11.51
N THR A 4 -12.49 -63.06 11.56
CA THR A 4 -11.49 -62.71 12.59
C THR A 4 -11.14 -61.23 12.39
N SER A 5 -11.72 -60.27 13.13
CA SER A 5 -11.29 -59.76 14.45
C SER A 5 -9.79 -59.51 14.58
N THR A 6 -9.39 -58.23 14.64
CA THR A 6 -8.32 -57.70 15.52
C THR A 6 -8.41 -56.16 15.56
N SER A 7 -8.78 -55.60 16.72
CA SER A 7 -8.67 -54.17 17.06
C SER A 7 -7.33 -53.91 17.82
N PRO A 8 -7.00 -52.66 18.24
CA PRO A 8 -5.73 -51.98 17.97
C PRO A 8 -4.68 -52.05 19.11
N PRO A 9 -3.48 -51.49 18.91
CA PRO A 9 -2.75 -50.87 20.02
C PRO A 9 -2.65 -49.33 19.88
N THR A 10 -2.83 -48.72 21.04
CA THR A 10 -2.66 -47.32 21.46
C THR A 10 -1.19 -46.86 21.37
N ALA A 11 -0.96 -45.61 20.96
CA ALA A 11 0.12 -44.71 21.43
C ALA A 11 -0.08 -43.32 20.79
N SER A 12 -0.71 -42.38 21.49
CA SER A 12 -0.03 -41.34 22.28
C SER A 12 0.78 -40.33 21.45
N ALA A 13 0.09 -39.21 21.15
CA ALA A 13 0.57 -37.83 21.06
C ALA A 13 2.07 -37.57 20.76
N LEU A 14 2.31 -36.99 19.59
CA LEU A 14 3.38 -36.01 19.38
C LEU A 14 2.77 -34.74 18.79
N ALA A 15 2.80 -33.69 19.61
CA ALA A 15 2.60 -32.32 19.18
C ALA A 15 3.57 -31.98 18.04
N GLY A 16 3.07 -31.31 17.02
CA GLY A 16 3.87 -30.88 15.89
C GLY A 16 3.00 -30.21 14.85
N GLY A 17 2.34 -29.13 15.24
CA GLY A 17 1.74 -28.21 14.29
C GLY A 17 2.78 -27.81 13.26
N GLN A 18 2.57 -28.23 12.03
CA GLN A 18 3.23 -27.63 10.88
C GLN A 18 2.10 -26.95 10.10
N PRO A 19 1.77 -25.68 10.42
CA PRO A 19 1.04 -24.89 9.44
C PRO A 19 1.91 -24.91 8.19
N SER A 20 1.34 -25.42 7.10
CA SER A 20 1.90 -25.28 5.76
C SER A 20 2.45 -23.86 5.62
N PRO A 21 3.66 -23.65 5.07
CA PRO A 21 4.06 -22.29 4.75
C PRO A 21 2.96 -21.74 3.84
N PRO A 22 2.38 -20.56 4.13
CA PRO A 22 1.65 -19.90 3.08
C PRO A 22 2.70 -19.69 1.99
N THR A 23 2.54 -20.40 0.88
CA THR A 23 3.05 -19.94 -0.40
C THR A 23 2.57 -18.50 -0.47
N ALA A 24 3.49 -17.57 -0.21
CA ALA A 24 3.23 -16.16 -0.34
C ALA A 24 3.08 -15.93 -1.84
N THR A 25 1.88 -16.21 -2.36
CA THR A 25 1.34 -15.46 -3.48
C THR A 25 1.61 -14.01 -3.11
N PRO A 26 2.30 -13.21 -3.94
CA PRO A 26 2.30 -11.77 -3.75
C PRO A 26 0.84 -11.34 -3.90
N GLN A 27 0.11 -11.36 -2.79
CA GLN A 27 -1.19 -10.73 -2.66
C GLN A 27 -0.87 -9.26 -2.80
N ALA A 28 -0.93 -8.79 -4.04
CA ALA A 28 -0.87 -7.39 -4.35
C ALA A 28 -1.86 -6.67 -3.43
N GLY A 29 -1.31 -5.97 -2.43
CA GLY A 29 -1.96 -4.80 -1.88
C GLY A 29 -3.24 -4.94 -1.08
N THR A 30 -3.37 -5.93 -0.20
CA THR A 30 -4.45 -5.93 0.82
C THR A 30 -3.96 -5.58 2.22
N GLY A 31 -2.81 -4.89 2.32
CA GLY A 31 -2.36 -4.35 3.60
C GLY A 31 -3.39 -3.36 4.17
N PRO A 32 -3.59 -3.33 5.50
CA PRO A 32 -4.45 -2.32 6.13
C PRO A 32 -3.94 -0.90 5.82
N PRO A 33 -4.81 0.13 5.88
CA PRO A 33 -4.35 1.51 5.76
C PRO A 33 -3.29 1.78 6.83
N GLY A 34 -2.17 2.39 6.44
CA GLY A 34 -0.95 2.49 7.24
C GLY A 34 0.16 1.52 6.83
N ALA A 35 -0.16 0.49 6.03
CA ALA A 35 0.86 -0.37 5.43
C ALA A 35 1.50 0.30 4.20
N ARG A 36 2.80 0.07 4.02
CA ARG A 36 3.48 0.47 2.78
C ARG A 36 2.94 -0.33 1.61
N TYR A 37 2.76 0.34 0.48
CA TYR A 37 2.41 -0.33 -0.77
C TYR A 37 3.57 -1.17 -1.27
N ASP A 38 3.28 -2.11 -2.17
CA ASP A 38 4.27 -2.87 -2.91
C ASP A 38 5.31 -1.96 -3.55
N GLU A 39 6.56 -2.41 -3.56
CA GLU A 39 7.69 -1.62 -4.06
C GLU A 39 7.49 -1.19 -5.52
N ALA A 40 6.93 -2.07 -6.35
CA ALA A 40 6.58 -1.77 -7.74
C ALA A 40 5.54 -0.64 -7.86
N VAL A 41 4.55 -0.60 -6.96
CA VAL A 41 3.51 0.44 -6.94
C VAL A 41 4.11 1.78 -6.51
N ARG A 42 4.93 1.75 -5.46
CA ARG A 42 5.63 2.94 -4.94
C ARG A 42 6.56 3.52 -5.99
N PHE A 43 7.34 2.68 -6.67
CA PHE A 43 8.25 3.10 -7.74
C PHE A 43 7.48 3.75 -8.90
N SER A 44 6.44 3.09 -9.41
CA SER A 44 5.61 3.62 -10.51
C SER A 44 4.95 4.97 -10.15
N TYR A 45 4.47 5.11 -8.91
CA TYR A 45 3.93 6.36 -8.40
C TYR A 45 4.98 7.47 -8.34
N LEU A 46 6.13 7.20 -7.73
CA LEU A 46 7.22 8.19 -7.60
C LEU A 46 7.74 8.61 -8.96
N ASP A 47 7.97 7.68 -9.87
CA ASP A 47 8.42 7.94 -11.23
C ASP A 47 7.46 8.85 -12.01
N THR A 48 6.15 8.57 -11.94
CA THR A 48 5.11 9.41 -12.56
C THR A 48 5.01 10.79 -11.89
N CYS A 49 5.04 10.83 -10.56
CA CYS A 49 4.95 12.07 -9.81
C CYS A 49 6.17 12.96 -10.05
N LEU A 50 7.38 12.40 -10.11
CA LEU A 50 8.61 13.13 -10.37
C LEU A 50 8.60 13.76 -11.76
N ARG A 51 8.14 13.03 -12.79
CA ARG A 51 7.94 13.59 -14.14
C ARG A 51 6.95 14.75 -14.15
N SER A 52 5.85 14.64 -13.39
CA SER A 52 4.81 15.67 -13.35
C SER A 52 5.17 16.88 -12.46
N SER A 53 5.98 16.67 -11.43
CA SER A 53 6.34 17.69 -10.42
C SER A 53 7.71 18.33 -10.66
N GLY A 54 8.32 18.13 -11.83
CA GLY A 54 9.63 18.69 -12.16
C GLY A 54 10.78 18.14 -11.30
N GLY A 55 10.69 16.89 -10.84
CA GLY A 55 11.72 16.24 -10.03
C GLY A 55 11.61 16.48 -8.52
N ASN A 56 10.50 17.01 -8.01
CA ASN A 56 10.33 17.25 -6.57
C ASN A 56 10.08 15.94 -5.79
N GLN A 57 11.16 15.27 -5.39
CA GLN A 57 11.12 13.98 -4.69
C GLN A 57 10.50 14.08 -3.30
N ALA A 58 10.75 15.16 -2.56
CA ALA A 58 10.17 15.37 -1.22
C ALA A 58 8.65 15.47 -1.30
N TYR A 59 8.14 16.20 -2.29
CA TYR A 59 6.71 16.29 -2.57
C TYR A 59 6.10 14.93 -2.92
N CYS A 60 6.71 14.19 -3.86
CA CYS A 60 6.20 12.89 -4.29
C CYS A 60 6.25 11.83 -3.20
N THR A 61 7.26 11.88 -2.34
CA THR A 61 7.35 10.97 -1.18
C THR A 61 6.27 11.29 -0.16
N CYS A 62 5.99 12.58 0.09
CA CYS A 62 4.91 12.98 0.98
C CYS A 62 3.55 12.50 0.48
N THR A 63 3.24 12.71 -0.80
CA THR A 63 1.93 12.32 -1.35
C THR A 63 1.74 10.81 -1.32
N LEU A 64 2.81 10.05 -1.61
CA LEU A 64 2.80 8.59 -1.48
C LEU A 64 2.57 8.15 -0.03
N GLN A 65 3.28 8.73 0.92
CA GLN A 65 3.16 8.38 2.33
C GLN A 65 1.80 8.74 2.92
N ALA A 66 1.22 9.85 2.48
CA ALA A 66 -0.14 10.25 2.85
C ALA A 66 -1.20 9.29 2.26
N LEU A 67 -0.99 8.78 1.04
CA LEU A 67 -1.82 7.73 0.46
C LEU A 67 -1.71 6.45 1.29
N GLU A 68 -0.50 5.95 1.51
CA GLU A 68 -0.24 4.73 2.29
C GLU A 68 -0.79 4.80 3.72
N SER A 69 -0.83 6.00 4.32
CA SER A 69 -1.34 6.18 5.69
C SER A 69 -2.86 6.17 5.79
N ARG A 70 -3.58 6.49 4.71
CA ARG A 70 -5.03 6.73 4.73
C ARG A 70 -5.82 5.73 3.88
N TYR A 71 -5.18 5.16 2.87
CA TYR A 71 -5.79 4.31 1.87
C TYR A 71 -5.00 3.01 1.78
N THR A 72 -5.70 1.92 1.51
CA THR A 72 -5.04 0.65 1.20
C THR A 72 -4.46 0.70 -0.21
N GLN A 73 -3.56 -0.22 -0.54
CA GLN A 73 -3.09 -0.35 -1.93
C GLN A 73 -4.25 -0.71 -2.88
N ALA A 74 -5.22 -1.50 -2.43
CA ALA A 74 -6.44 -1.78 -3.20
C ALA A 74 -7.23 -0.49 -3.50
N ASP A 75 -7.38 0.41 -2.51
CA ASP A 75 -7.99 1.73 -2.74
C ASP A 75 -7.20 2.55 -3.75
N TYR A 76 -5.88 2.61 -3.61
CA TYR A 76 -5.01 3.29 -4.57
C TYR A 76 -5.17 2.72 -5.98
N LEU A 77 -5.21 1.40 -6.14
CA LEU A 77 -5.40 0.76 -7.45
C LEU A 77 -6.76 1.08 -8.05
N ARG A 78 -7.82 1.18 -7.24
CA ARG A 78 -9.15 1.64 -7.71
C ARG A 78 -9.11 3.10 -8.16
N VAL A 79 -8.49 3.97 -7.36
CA VAL A 79 -8.29 5.39 -7.69
C VAL A 79 -7.48 5.55 -8.97
N ASN A 80 -6.44 4.73 -9.15
CA ASN A 80 -5.56 4.75 -10.32
C ASN A 80 -6.22 4.14 -11.57
N ALA A 81 -7.16 3.19 -11.41
CA ALA A 81 -7.93 2.63 -12.52
C ALA A 81 -8.96 3.62 -13.09
N ALA A 82 -9.47 4.55 -12.26
CA ALA A 82 -10.43 5.56 -12.66
C ALA A 82 -10.07 6.96 -12.09
N PRO A 83 -8.97 7.58 -12.56
CA PRO A 83 -8.46 8.84 -12.01
C PRO A 83 -9.41 10.03 -12.24
N ASP A 84 -10.28 9.95 -13.25
CA ASP A 84 -11.30 10.96 -13.56
C ASP A 84 -12.58 10.82 -12.73
N SER A 85 -12.71 9.75 -11.95
CA SER A 85 -13.87 9.57 -11.08
C SER A 85 -13.92 10.69 -10.02
N PRO A 86 -15.11 11.17 -9.63
CA PRO A 86 -15.25 12.24 -8.64
C PRO A 86 -14.60 11.87 -7.29
N GLU A 87 -14.63 10.59 -6.93
CA GLU A 87 -13.98 10.04 -5.75
C GLU A 87 -12.45 10.10 -5.87
N ALA A 88 -11.88 9.58 -6.95
CA ALA A 88 -10.43 9.66 -7.20
C ALA A 88 -9.94 11.10 -7.20
N ARG A 89 -10.64 12.01 -7.88
CA ARG A 89 -10.29 13.43 -7.92
C ARG A 89 -10.34 14.08 -6.54
N ARG A 90 -11.26 13.67 -5.67
CA ARG A 90 -11.33 14.14 -4.28
C ARG A 90 -10.13 13.64 -3.49
N ILE A 91 -9.86 12.34 -3.52
CA ILE A 91 -8.74 11.71 -2.80
C ILE A 91 -7.41 12.32 -3.25
N ILE A 92 -7.19 12.41 -4.57
CA ILE A 92 -6.00 13.03 -5.16
C ILE A 92 -5.88 14.48 -4.67
N LYS A 93 -6.94 15.30 -4.73
CA LYS A 93 -6.88 16.68 -4.24
C LYS A 93 -6.55 16.79 -2.75
N GLU A 94 -7.15 15.96 -1.90
CA GLU A 94 -6.89 15.97 -0.45
C GLU A 94 -5.43 15.62 -0.13
N ILE A 95 -4.88 14.59 -0.78
CA ILE A 95 -3.47 14.20 -0.63
C ILE A 95 -2.52 15.30 -1.14
N TYR A 96 -2.81 15.86 -2.31
CA TYR A 96 -2.00 16.93 -2.90
C TYR A 96 -2.05 18.19 -2.03
N ALA A 97 -3.19 18.52 -1.44
CA ALA A 97 -3.34 19.66 -0.53
C ALA A 97 -2.51 19.48 0.74
N ALA A 98 -2.52 18.28 1.33
CA ALA A 98 -1.74 17.97 2.53
C ALA A 98 -0.22 18.14 2.31
N CYS A 99 0.26 17.81 1.10
CA CYS A 99 1.69 17.91 0.75
C CYS A 99 2.05 19.17 -0.04
N ARG A 100 1.08 20.05 -0.33
CA ARG A 100 1.28 21.25 -1.16
C ARG A 100 2.37 22.17 -0.61
N ALA A 101 2.47 22.28 0.71
CA ALA A 101 3.51 23.08 1.37
C ALA A 101 4.93 22.64 0.96
N LEU A 102 5.17 21.34 0.73
CA LEU A 102 6.46 20.82 0.28
C LEU A 102 6.74 21.07 -1.21
N ARG A 103 5.68 21.18 -2.02
CA ARG A 103 5.81 21.63 -3.42
C ARG A 103 6.22 23.09 -3.49
N SER A 104 5.70 23.89 -2.57
CA SER A 104 5.97 25.31 -2.42
C SER A 104 7.25 25.62 -1.65
N ALA A 105 7.84 24.66 -0.93
CA ALA A 105 9.08 24.79 -0.17
C ALA A 105 10.35 24.51 -1.00
N ALA A 106 10.23 24.19 -2.29
CA ALA A 106 11.30 24.53 -3.23
C ALA A 106 11.54 26.05 -3.08
N PRO A 107 12.80 26.53 -3.02
CA PRO A 107 13.13 27.87 -2.54
C PRO A 107 12.20 28.90 -3.16
N LEU A 108 11.30 29.42 -2.33
CA LEU A 108 10.51 30.60 -2.67
C LEU A 108 11.52 31.71 -2.95
N PRO A 109 11.37 32.51 -4.03
CA PRO A 109 12.02 33.80 -4.05
C PRO A 109 11.64 34.54 -2.76
N PRO A 110 12.60 35.14 -2.04
CA PRO A 110 12.31 35.82 -0.77
C PRO A 110 11.34 36.98 -1.04
N GLY A 111 10.09 36.89 -0.57
CA GLY A 111 9.15 38.01 -0.72
C GLY A 111 7.65 37.78 -0.54
N GLN A 112 7.15 36.63 -0.12
CA GLN A 112 5.70 36.44 0.09
C GLN A 112 5.40 35.90 1.51
N HIS A 113 5.88 36.63 2.51
CA HIS A 113 5.29 36.59 3.85
C HIS A 113 4.26 37.73 3.90
N ASP A 114 3.00 37.33 4.08
CA ASP A 114 1.90 38.09 4.68
C ASP A 114 2.12 39.61 4.88
N ALA A 115 1.37 40.42 4.13
CA ALA A 115 1.03 41.80 4.46
C ALA A 115 -0.36 42.14 3.91
#